data_AF-A0A2N3UCW2-F1
#
_entry.id   AF-A0A2N3UCW2-F1
#
_cell.length_a   1.000
_cell.length_b   1.000
_cell.length_c   1.000
_cell.angle_alpha   90.00
_cell.angle_beta   90.00
_cell.angle_gamma   90.00
#
_symmetry.space_group_name_H-M   'P 1'
#
loop_
_entity.id
_entity.type
_entity.pdbx_description
1 polymer ?
#
loop_
_entity_poly.entity_id
_entity_poly.type
_entity_poly.pdbx_seq_one_letter_code
_entity_poly.pdbx_strand_id
1 'polypeptide(L)'
;MNRRLWLIVIVTCVLAVLLTNLPFLPGPAMLYLPAQLYFSLGMLIGLLGFLLIPVGLIWTVWAFVKFPGPRLSKAFAILCWALPATMLASTIWLANQTRDISRNLAISNASTLIEDIENQFHEQGAYPEQLMTAQPSSRVIGIPAYHYRKTDKAYTLSFNQNVILGFNYEVVVYDPLGAHKTEGELTTLYDTGRANWKYYIYD
;
A
#
# COMPACT_ATOMS: atom_id res chain seq x y z
N MET A 1 20.63 23.89 16.64
CA MET A 1 19.21 24.13 16.30
C MET A 1 18.39 23.97 17.57
N ASN A 2 17.32 24.75 17.80
CA ASN A 2 16.55 24.63 19.05
C ASN A 2 15.61 23.41 19.02
N ARG A 3 15.11 22.98 20.19
CA ARG A 3 14.24 21.79 20.32
C ARG A 3 12.98 21.87 19.46
N ARG A 4 12.38 23.06 19.34
CA ARG A 4 11.16 23.28 18.55
C ARG A 4 11.37 23.01 17.06
N LEU A 5 12.46 23.52 16.48
CA LEU A 5 12.78 23.30 15.06
C LEU A 5 13.08 21.83 14.76
N TRP A 6 13.78 21.13 15.66
CA TRP A 6 13.97 19.68 15.53
C TRP A 6 12.65 18.91 15.53
N LEU A 7 11.74 19.27 16.45
CA LEU A 7 10.43 18.66 16.53
C LEU A 7 9.64 18.86 15.24
N ILE A 8 9.68 20.05 14.64
CA ILE A 8 9.03 20.32 13.35
C ILE A 8 9.58 19.40 12.26
N VAL A 9 10.91 19.27 12.13
CA VAL A 9 11.51 18.40 11.10
C VAL A 9 11.08 16.94 11.30
N ILE A 10 11.16 16.43 12.53
CA ILE A 10 10.83 15.05 12.86
C ILE A 10 9.35 14.78 12.59
N VAL A 11 8.45 15.63 13.11
CA VAL A 11 7.00 15.46 12.92
C VAL A 11 6.65 15.50 11.44
N THR A 12 7.23 16.40 10.65
CA THR A 12 7.00 16.46 9.21
C THR A 12 7.46 15.18 8.49
N CYS A 13 8.62 14.62 8.84
CA CYS A 13 9.09 13.38 8.25
C CYS A 13 8.21 12.18 8.65
N VAL A 14 7.82 12.09 9.93
CA VAL A 14 6.92 11.04 10.42
C VAL A 14 5.55 11.13 9.74
N LEU A 15 5.00 12.34 9.62
CA LEU A 15 3.72 12.55 8.92
C LEU A 15 3.82 12.16 7.45
N ALA A 16 4.94 12.48 6.77
CA ALA A 16 5.19 12.05 5.40
C ALA A 16 5.14 10.52 5.29
N VAL A 17 5.84 9.80 6.17
CA VAL A 17 5.82 8.32 6.21
C VAL A 17 4.42 7.77 6.41
N LEU A 18 3.65 8.33 7.34
CA LEU A 18 2.28 7.89 7.60
C LEU A 18 1.38 8.11 6.38
N LEU A 19 1.47 9.27 5.75
CA LEU A 19 0.68 9.60 4.56
C LEU A 19 1.07 8.73 3.36
N THR A 20 2.35 8.44 3.15
CA THR A 20 2.80 7.56 2.07
C THR A 20 2.50 6.08 2.33
N ASN A 21 2.20 5.65 3.55
CA ASN A 21 1.77 4.28 3.80
C ASN A 21 0.26 4.15 3.99
N LEU A 22 -0.49 5.25 3.94
CA LEU A 22 -1.91 5.28 4.26
C LEU A 22 -2.74 4.22 3.49
N PRO A 23 -2.50 3.93 2.20
CA PRO A 23 -3.24 2.88 1.49
C PRO A 23 -3.06 1.48 2.10
N PHE A 24 -1.97 1.23 2.81
CA PHE A 24 -1.63 -0.09 3.34
C PHE A 24 -1.99 -0.24 4.81
N LEU A 25 -2.55 0.81 5.42
CA LEU A 25 -2.96 0.83 6.81
C LEU A 25 -4.40 0.36 6.99
N PRO A 26 -4.73 -0.17 8.17
CA PRO A 26 -6.10 -0.53 8.49
C PRO A 26 -6.99 0.72 8.52
N GLY A 27 -8.18 0.61 7.95
CA GLY A 27 -9.13 1.72 7.92
C GLY A 27 -10.26 1.53 6.92
N PRO A 28 -11.17 2.52 6.82
CA PRO A 28 -12.36 2.42 6.00
C PRO A 28 -12.04 2.67 4.50
N ALA A 29 -12.71 1.94 3.62
CA ALA A 29 -12.54 2.03 2.17
C ALA A 29 -12.82 3.42 1.59
N MET A 30 -13.62 4.26 2.27
CA MET A 30 -13.87 5.65 1.84
C MET A 30 -12.58 6.51 1.77
N LEU A 31 -11.53 6.13 2.48
CA LEU A 31 -10.23 6.82 2.45
C LEU A 31 -9.33 6.36 1.30
N TYR A 32 -9.78 5.40 0.46
CA TYR A 32 -9.01 4.86 -0.65
C TYR A 32 -8.45 5.95 -1.56
N LEU A 33 -9.32 6.82 -2.09
CA LEU A 33 -8.93 7.88 -3.02
C LEU A 33 -7.91 8.86 -2.42
N PRO A 34 -8.14 9.50 -1.25
CA PRO A 34 -7.15 10.41 -0.69
C PRO A 34 -5.86 9.69 -0.32
N ALA A 35 -5.91 8.45 0.17
CA ALA A 35 -4.71 7.68 0.49
C ALA A 35 -3.85 7.41 -0.76
N GLN A 36 -4.48 7.01 -1.87
CA GLN A 36 -3.76 6.80 -3.13
C GLN A 36 -3.14 8.08 -3.66
N LEU A 37 -3.84 9.22 -3.54
CA LEU A 37 -3.30 10.52 -3.91
C LEU A 37 -2.03 10.84 -3.12
N TYR A 38 -2.04 10.69 -1.79
CA TYR A 38 -0.87 10.96 -0.96
C TYR A 38 0.30 10.01 -1.25
N PHE A 39 0.03 8.73 -1.47
CA PHE A 39 1.06 7.77 -1.87
C PHE A 39 1.70 8.16 -3.20
N SER A 40 0.90 8.44 -4.23
CA SER A 40 1.40 8.82 -5.54
C SER A 40 2.18 10.14 -5.52
N LEU A 41 1.67 11.15 -4.81
CA LEU A 41 2.37 12.42 -4.62
C LEU A 41 3.68 12.23 -3.86
N GLY A 42 3.69 11.42 -2.81
CA GLY A 42 4.91 11.14 -2.04
C GLY A 42 5.96 10.42 -2.88
N MET A 43 5.56 9.49 -3.75
CA MET A 43 6.49 8.83 -4.66
C MET A 43 7.03 9.80 -5.71
N LEU A 44 6.19 10.66 -6.29
CA LEU A 44 6.61 11.69 -7.25
C LEU A 44 7.57 12.71 -6.60
N ILE A 45 7.23 13.23 -5.42
CA ILE A 45 8.08 14.15 -4.66
C ILE A 45 9.38 13.47 -4.23
N GLY A 46 9.32 12.22 -3.80
CA GLY A 46 10.50 11.42 -3.47
C GLY A 46 11.44 11.27 -4.67
N LEU A 47 10.91 10.94 -5.84
CA LEU A 47 11.68 10.75 -7.07
C LEU A 47 12.28 12.07 -7.58
N LEU A 48 11.47 13.12 -7.72
CA LEU A 48 11.94 14.43 -8.18
C LEU A 48 12.89 15.08 -7.16
N GLY A 49 12.56 14.97 -5.89
CA GLY A 49 13.35 15.51 -4.78
C GLY A 49 14.63 14.72 -4.50
N PHE A 50 14.80 13.52 -5.04
CA PHE A 50 16.07 12.78 -4.97
C PHE A 50 17.24 13.61 -5.51
N LEU A 51 17.01 14.38 -6.59
CA LEU A 51 17.99 15.28 -7.16
C LEU A 51 18.35 16.46 -6.24
N LEU A 52 17.47 16.80 -5.30
CA LEU A 52 17.67 17.86 -4.32
C LEU A 52 18.44 17.38 -3.08
N ILE A 53 18.64 16.08 -2.89
CA ILE A 53 19.32 15.54 -1.71
C ILE A 53 20.76 16.08 -1.61
N PRO A 54 21.62 16.02 -2.64
CA PRO A 54 22.98 16.58 -2.55
C PRO A 54 22.97 18.09 -2.28
N VAL A 55 22.07 18.83 -2.93
CA VAL A 55 21.93 20.28 -2.74
C VAL A 55 21.51 20.61 -1.31
N GLY A 56 20.53 19.90 -0.77
CA GLY A 56 20.06 20.06 0.61
C GLY A 56 21.12 19.69 1.64
N LEU A 57 21.93 18.67 1.39
CA LEU A 57 23.05 18.29 2.25
C LEU A 57 24.14 19.38 2.27
N ILE A 58 24.57 19.86 1.09
CA ILE A 58 25.54 20.96 0.98
C ILE A 58 25.00 22.21 1.68
N TRP A 59 23.73 22.55 1.45
CA TRP A 59 23.09 23.70 2.09
C TRP A 59 23.01 23.51 3.62
N THR A 60 22.73 22.31 4.10
CA THR A 60 22.71 22.00 5.53
C THR A 60 24.09 22.27 6.13
N VAL A 61 25.16 21.72 5.56
CA VAL A 61 26.52 21.96 6.04
C VAL A 61 26.84 23.46 6.06
N TRP A 62 26.58 24.17 4.95
CA TRP A 62 26.81 25.61 4.86
C TRP A 62 26.02 26.41 5.90
N ALA A 63 24.74 26.08 6.12
CA ALA A 63 23.88 26.79 7.04
C ALA A 63 24.32 26.62 8.50
N PHE A 64 24.88 25.47 8.85
CA PHE A 64 25.42 25.21 10.19
C PHE A 64 26.78 25.86 10.41
N VAL A 65 27.65 25.90 9.40
CA VAL A 65 28.96 26.57 9.47
C VAL A 65 28.80 28.08 9.54
N LYS A 66 28.00 28.68 8.65
CA LYS A 66 27.92 30.14 8.51
C LYS A 66 27.10 30.83 9.61
N PHE A 67 26.10 30.15 10.16
CA PHE A 67 25.17 30.76 11.11
C PHE A 67 25.07 29.90 12.37
N PRO A 68 25.86 30.13 13.43
CA PRO A 68 25.88 29.24 14.60
C PRO A 68 24.55 29.22 15.39
N GLY A 69 23.80 30.32 15.43
CA GLY A 69 22.53 30.43 16.14
C GLY A 69 21.37 29.56 15.58
N PRO A 70 20.24 29.47 16.30
CA PRO A 70 19.02 28.86 15.78
C PRO A 70 18.41 29.74 14.69
N ARG A 71 18.24 29.20 13.48
CA ARG A 71 17.56 29.87 12.36
C ARG A 71 16.64 28.89 11.66
N LEU A 72 15.50 29.40 11.20
CA LEU A 72 14.53 28.61 10.43
C LEU A 72 15.14 28.06 9.13
N SER A 73 16.10 28.78 8.54
CA SER A 73 16.85 28.33 7.36
C SER A 73 17.58 27.00 7.57
N LYS A 74 18.00 26.65 8.81
CA LYS A 74 18.61 25.35 9.11
C LYS A 74 17.59 24.22 9.01
N ALA A 75 16.37 24.42 9.52
CA ALA A 75 15.31 23.44 9.42
C ALA A 75 14.87 23.25 7.97
N PHE A 76 14.78 24.35 7.20
CA PHE A 76 14.48 24.29 5.77
C PHE A 76 15.55 23.52 4.99
N ALA A 77 16.84 23.82 5.22
CA ALA A 77 17.94 23.11 4.58
C ALA A 77 17.92 21.60 4.88
N ILE A 78 17.58 21.20 6.12
CA ILE A 78 17.42 19.79 6.48
C ILE A 78 16.22 19.18 5.74
N LEU A 79 15.06 19.84 5.75
CA LEU A 79 13.85 19.34 5.09
C LEU A 79 14.03 19.17 3.58
N CYS A 80 14.85 20.00 2.93
CA CYS A 80 15.13 19.89 1.50
C CYS A 80 15.68 18.52 1.08
N TRP A 81 16.47 17.86 1.94
CA TRP A 81 16.98 16.51 1.65
C TRP A 81 16.24 15.43 2.45
N ALA A 82 15.88 15.71 3.71
CA ALA A 82 15.28 14.72 4.59
C ALA A 82 13.89 14.30 4.12
N LEU A 83 13.07 15.25 3.62
CA LEU A 83 11.70 14.95 3.22
C LEU A 83 11.64 14.05 1.96
N PRO A 84 12.32 14.37 0.84
CA PRO A 84 12.39 13.47 -0.31
C PRO A 84 13.03 12.12 0.01
N ALA A 85 14.12 12.11 0.78
CA ALA A 85 14.78 10.87 1.19
C ALA A 85 13.84 9.97 2.00
N THR A 86 13.10 10.56 2.94
CA THR A 86 12.12 9.85 3.77
C THR A 86 10.97 9.31 2.94
N MET A 87 10.41 10.11 2.04
CA MET A 87 9.34 9.67 1.14
C MET A 87 9.79 8.53 0.25
N LEU A 88 10.97 8.64 -0.38
CA LEU A 88 11.53 7.60 -1.24
C LEU A 88 11.81 6.30 -0.47
N ALA A 89 12.45 6.38 0.69
CA ALA A 89 12.67 5.21 1.54
C ALA A 89 11.33 4.58 1.97
N SER A 90 10.34 5.41 2.30
CA SER A 90 9.03 4.95 2.69
C SER A 90 8.28 4.26 1.54
N THR A 91 8.30 4.80 0.32
CA THR A 91 7.52 4.27 -0.79
C THR A 91 8.16 3.07 -1.47
N ILE A 92 9.48 2.88 -1.32
CA ILE A 92 10.20 1.73 -1.88
C ILE A 92 10.30 0.59 -0.86
N TRP A 93 10.84 0.89 0.33
CA TRP A 93 11.17 -0.15 1.31
C TRP A 93 10.03 -0.42 2.28
N LEU A 94 9.52 0.61 2.95
CA LEU A 94 8.50 0.43 3.99
C LEU A 94 7.15 0.00 3.39
N ALA A 95 6.80 0.54 2.22
CA ALA A 95 5.61 0.16 1.47
C ALA A 95 5.54 -1.35 1.19
N ASN A 96 6.68 -2.00 0.90
CA ASN A 96 6.70 -3.44 0.68
C ASN A 96 6.27 -4.21 1.94
N GLN A 97 6.79 -3.81 3.10
CA GLN A 97 6.45 -4.45 4.37
C GLN A 97 5.00 -4.18 4.78
N THR A 98 4.52 -2.94 4.60
CA THR A 98 3.13 -2.59 4.94
C THR A 98 2.14 -3.23 3.99
N ARG A 99 2.52 -3.47 2.72
CA ARG A 99 1.73 -4.25 1.77
C ARG A 99 1.54 -5.69 2.21
N ASP A 100 2.57 -6.37 2.68
CA ASP A 100 2.42 -7.74 3.20
C ASP A 100 1.47 -7.82 4.40
N ILE A 101 1.54 -6.82 5.30
CA ILE A 101 0.61 -6.70 6.43
C ILE A 101 -0.82 -6.49 5.94
N SER A 102 -1.00 -5.54 5.02
CA SER A 102 -2.28 -5.24 4.36
C SER A 102 -2.89 -6.49 3.69
N ARG A 103 -2.08 -7.21 2.89
CA ARG A 103 -2.48 -8.44 2.20
C ARG A 103 -2.98 -9.49 3.19
N ASN A 104 -2.21 -9.73 4.25
CA ASN A 104 -2.58 -10.71 5.27
C ASN A 104 -3.86 -10.32 6.02
N LEU A 105 -4.05 -9.02 6.30
CA LEU A 105 -5.27 -8.53 6.93
C LEU A 105 -6.49 -8.73 6.02
N ALA A 106 -6.36 -8.38 4.74
CA ALA A 106 -7.43 -8.57 3.76
C ALA A 106 -7.75 -10.06 3.53
N ILE A 107 -6.75 -10.93 3.46
CA ILE A 107 -6.96 -12.39 3.40
C ILE A 107 -7.70 -12.88 4.64
N SER A 108 -7.31 -12.43 5.83
CA SER A 108 -7.97 -12.83 7.07
C SER A 108 -9.44 -12.40 7.10
N ASN A 109 -9.77 -11.20 6.63
CA ASN A 109 -11.15 -10.72 6.60
C ASN A 109 -11.98 -11.35 5.48
N ALA A 110 -11.34 -11.87 4.42
CA ALA A 110 -12.01 -12.60 3.35
C ALA A 110 -12.55 -13.96 3.80
N SER A 111 -12.04 -14.51 4.91
CA SER A 111 -12.47 -15.82 5.43
C SER A 111 -13.97 -15.92 5.67
N THR A 112 -14.60 -14.87 6.21
CA THR A 112 -16.05 -14.82 6.41
C THR A 112 -16.81 -14.91 5.09
N LEU A 113 -16.33 -14.22 4.05
CA LEU A 113 -16.97 -14.28 2.74
C LEU A 113 -16.80 -15.65 2.08
N ILE A 114 -15.63 -16.27 2.24
CA ILE A 114 -15.36 -17.64 1.76
C ILE A 114 -16.31 -18.62 2.46
N GLU A 115 -16.44 -18.55 3.78
CA GLU A 115 -17.35 -19.40 4.55
C GLU A 115 -18.81 -19.26 4.09
N ASP A 116 -19.28 -18.03 3.86
CA ASP A 116 -20.63 -17.79 3.35
C ASP A 116 -20.85 -18.41 1.95
N ILE A 117 -19.86 -18.32 1.07
CA ILE A 117 -19.92 -18.90 -0.29
C ILE A 117 -19.98 -20.44 -0.22
N GLU A 118 -19.12 -21.06 0.61
CA GLU A 118 -19.10 -22.52 0.75
C GLU A 118 -20.38 -23.04 1.41
N ASN A 119 -20.91 -22.33 2.42
CA ASN A 119 -22.19 -22.68 3.03
C ASN A 119 -23.33 -22.62 2.01
N GLN A 120 -23.35 -21.60 1.16
CA GLN A 120 -24.34 -21.51 0.08
C GLN A 120 -24.21 -22.67 -0.92
N PHE A 121 -22.98 -23.08 -1.26
CA PHE A 121 -22.74 -24.25 -2.10
C PHE A 121 -23.27 -25.53 -1.43
N HIS A 122 -23.06 -25.71 -0.13
CA HIS A 122 -23.57 -26.85 0.61
C HIS A 122 -25.10 -26.92 0.65
N GLU A 123 -25.78 -25.77 0.71
CA GLU A 123 -27.25 -25.71 0.72
C GLU A 123 -27.88 -25.91 -0.67
N GLN A 124 -27.27 -25.33 -1.72
CA GLN A 124 -27.86 -25.27 -3.06
C GLN A 124 -27.25 -26.28 -4.05
N GLY A 125 -26.11 -26.89 -3.70
CA GLY A 125 -25.34 -27.79 -4.56
C GLY A 125 -24.61 -27.08 -5.70
N ALA A 126 -24.59 -25.74 -5.74
CA ALA A 126 -23.96 -24.96 -6.79
C ALA A 126 -23.48 -23.59 -6.26
N TYR A 127 -22.36 -23.10 -6.82
CA TYR A 127 -21.86 -21.77 -6.50
C TYR A 127 -22.76 -20.69 -7.11
N PRO A 128 -23.01 -19.59 -6.38
CA PRO A 128 -23.87 -18.51 -6.85
C PRO A 128 -23.28 -17.81 -8.08
N GLU A 129 -24.14 -17.37 -8.99
CA GLU A 129 -23.70 -16.50 -10.10
C GLU A 129 -23.23 -15.14 -9.60
N GLN A 130 -23.85 -14.63 -8.53
CA GLN A 130 -23.52 -13.37 -7.89
C GLN A 130 -23.72 -13.50 -6.38
N LEU A 131 -22.87 -12.81 -5.61
CA LEU A 131 -23.01 -12.76 -4.16
C LEU A 131 -24.28 -12.00 -3.79
N MET A 132 -25.19 -12.66 -3.07
CA MET A 132 -26.42 -12.06 -2.55
C MET A 132 -26.18 -11.35 -1.20
N THR A 133 -25.09 -11.69 -0.52
CA THR A 133 -24.69 -11.11 0.77
C THR A 133 -23.88 -9.84 0.58
N ALA A 134 -23.99 -8.91 1.54
CA ALA A 134 -23.12 -7.75 1.58
C ALA A 134 -21.67 -8.21 1.82
N GLN A 135 -20.75 -7.78 0.97
CA GLN A 135 -19.35 -8.13 1.14
C GLN A 135 -18.77 -7.51 2.43
N PRO A 136 -17.95 -8.25 3.20
CA PRO A 136 -17.24 -7.67 4.32
C PRO A 136 -16.23 -6.64 3.84
N SER A 137 -15.94 -5.66 4.68
CA SER A 137 -14.82 -4.74 4.43
C SER A 137 -13.50 -5.49 4.54
N SER A 138 -12.56 -5.20 3.63
CA SER A 138 -11.16 -5.64 3.73
C SER A 138 -10.46 -5.14 4.99
N ARG A 139 -11.01 -4.10 5.63
CA ARG A 139 -10.41 -3.29 6.70
C ARG A 139 -9.08 -2.64 6.33
N VAL A 140 -8.75 -2.58 5.05
CA VAL A 140 -7.55 -1.91 4.53
C VAL A 140 -8.00 -0.77 3.64
N ILE A 141 -7.45 0.42 3.88
CA ILE A 141 -7.81 1.63 3.14
C ILE A 141 -7.61 1.45 1.62
N GLY A 142 -6.51 0.83 1.21
CA GLY A 142 -6.10 0.62 -0.18
C GLY A 142 -6.78 -0.53 -0.91
N ILE A 143 -7.64 -1.30 -0.23
CA ILE A 143 -8.37 -2.44 -0.81
C ILE A 143 -9.88 -2.16 -0.68
N PRO A 144 -10.51 -1.56 -1.69
CA PRO A 144 -11.86 -1.03 -1.55
C PRO A 144 -12.95 -2.12 -1.46
N ALA A 145 -12.76 -3.26 -2.15
CA ALA A 145 -13.74 -4.33 -2.24
C ALA A 145 -13.08 -5.66 -2.62
N TYR A 146 -13.83 -6.75 -2.48
CA TYR A 146 -13.47 -8.06 -3.02
C TYR A 146 -14.19 -8.29 -4.36
N HIS A 147 -13.53 -9.02 -5.25
CA HIS A 147 -14.06 -9.37 -6.55
C HIS A 147 -14.32 -10.88 -6.59
N TYR A 148 -15.59 -11.24 -6.66
CA TYR A 148 -16.03 -12.62 -6.82
C TYR A 148 -16.28 -12.94 -8.29
N ARG A 149 -15.82 -14.10 -8.75
CA ARG A 149 -16.13 -14.63 -10.08
C ARG A 149 -16.38 -16.13 -9.97
N LYS A 150 -17.55 -16.58 -10.42
CA LYS A 150 -17.84 -18.01 -10.56
C LYS A 150 -17.02 -18.62 -11.70
N THR A 151 -16.57 -19.85 -11.53
CA THR A 151 -15.97 -20.68 -12.59
C THR A 151 -16.80 -21.96 -12.79
N ASP A 152 -16.47 -22.75 -13.81
CA ASP A 152 -17.23 -23.97 -14.13
C ASP A 152 -17.31 -24.98 -12.98
N LYS A 153 -16.28 -25.03 -12.14
CA LYS A 153 -16.13 -26.02 -11.05
C LYS A 153 -15.96 -25.42 -9.67
N ALA A 154 -15.77 -24.10 -9.57
CA ALA A 154 -15.39 -23.41 -8.35
C ALA A 154 -15.75 -21.92 -8.44
N TYR A 155 -15.03 -21.08 -7.70
CA TYR A 155 -15.05 -19.64 -7.82
C TYR A 155 -13.65 -19.09 -7.57
N THR A 156 -13.44 -17.83 -7.93
CA THR A 156 -12.29 -17.07 -7.50
C THR A 156 -12.74 -15.87 -6.68
N LEU A 157 -11.94 -15.55 -5.67
CA LEU A 157 -12.09 -14.33 -4.89
C LEU A 157 -10.79 -13.55 -4.99
N SER A 158 -10.84 -12.31 -5.46
CA SER A 158 -9.64 -11.50 -5.61
C SER A 158 -9.78 -10.11 -5.03
N PHE A 159 -8.65 -9.47 -4.78
CA PHE A 159 -8.57 -8.07 -4.44
C PHE A 159 -7.28 -7.48 -4.99
N ASN A 160 -7.30 -6.16 -5.20
CA ASN A 160 -6.20 -5.45 -5.84
C ASN A 160 -5.61 -4.41 -4.87
N GLN A 161 -4.30 -4.23 -4.93
CA GLN A 161 -3.58 -3.24 -4.14
C GLN A 161 -2.52 -2.54 -4.99
N ASN A 162 -2.44 -1.21 -4.90
CA ASN A 162 -1.47 -0.43 -5.67
C ASN A 162 -0.04 -0.70 -5.20
N VAL A 163 0.87 -0.91 -6.15
CA VAL A 163 2.30 -1.16 -5.94
C VAL A 163 3.11 0.10 -6.20
N ILE A 164 2.99 0.69 -7.39
CA ILE A 164 3.78 1.84 -7.85
C ILE A 164 2.87 2.76 -8.67
N LEU A 165 2.63 3.98 -8.17
CA LEU A 165 1.97 5.10 -8.89
C LEU A 165 0.63 4.77 -9.58
N GLY A 166 -0.02 3.65 -9.27
CA GLY A 166 -1.20 3.18 -10.02
C GLY A 166 -0.89 2.63 -11.42
N PHE A 167 0.40 2.41 -11.73
CA PHE A 167 0.86 1.70 -12.93
C PHE A 167 1.09 0.21 -12.68
N ASN A 168 1.06 -0.23 -11.43
CA ASN A 168 1.24 -1.63 -11.10
C ASN A 168 0.31 -1.97 -9.95
N TYR A 169 -0.41 -3.08 -10.10
CA TYR A 169 -1.33 -3.60 -9.11
C TYR A 169 -0.92 -5.00 -8.72
N GLU A 170 -0.85 -5.21 -7.42
CA GLU A 170 -0.80 -6.54 -6.85
C GLU A 170 -2.23 -7.08 -6.88
N VAL A 171 -2.44 -8.15 -7.64
CA VAL A 171 -3.70 -8.88 -7.69
C VAL A 171 -3.52 -10.13 -6.86
N VAL A 172 -4.30 -10.25 -5.79
CA VAL A 172 -4.26 -11.36 -4.86
C VAL A 172 -5.51 -12.20 -5.10
N VAL A 173 -5.34 -13.50 -5.34
CA VAL A 173 -6.41 -14.38 -5.79
C VAL A 173 -6.47 -15.62 -4.89
N TYR A 174 -7.68 -15.93 -4.45
CA TYR A 174 -8.06 -17.19 -3.85
C TYR A 174 -8.71 -18.10 -4.88
N ASP A 175 -8.26 -19.35 -4.93
CA ASP A 175 -8.87 -20.43 -5.70
C ASP A 175 -8.94 -21.70 -4.84
N PRO A 176 -10.12 -22.20 -4.48
CA PRO A 176 -10.27 -23.36 -3.60
C PRO A 176 -9.69 -24.65 -4.21
N LEU A 177 -9.58 -24.74 -5.54
CA LEU A 177 -8.97 -25.88 -6.24
C LEU A 177 -7.44 -25.74 -6.38
N GLY A 178 -6.88 -24.60 -5.97
CA GLY A 178 -5.46 -24.29 -6.15
C GLY A 178 -5.05 -24.08 -7.62
N ALA A 179 -5.99 -24.06 -8.56
CA ALA A 179 -5.78 -23.97 -10.00
C ALA A 179 -5.54 -22.53 -10.48
N HIS A 180 -4.67 -21.82 -9.76
CA HIS A 180 -4.36 -20.41 -10.00
C HIS A 180 -3.85 -20.21 -11.43
N LYS A 181 -4.45 -19.23 -12.11
CA LYS A 181 -3.99 -18.73 -13.40
C LYS A 181 -3.70 -17.25 -13.26
N THR A 182 -2.59 -16.83 -13.84
CA THR A 182 -2.34 -15.42 -14.11
C THR A 182 -3.32 -14.93 -15.18
N GLU A 183 -3.76 -13.68 -15.06
CA GLU A 183 -4.46 -13.01 -16.16
C GLU A 183 -3.41 -12.34 -17.09
N GLY A 184 -3.61 -12.43 -18.40
CA GLY A 184 -2.75 -11.77 -19.40
C GLY A 184 -1.45 -12.51 -19.75
N GLU A 185 -0.39 -11.76 -20.06
CA GLU A 185 0.94 -12.28 -20.48
C GLU A 185 1.85 -12.69 -19.31
N LEU A 186 1.38 -12.52 -18.07
CA LEU A 186 2.16 -12.76 -16.88
C LEU A 186 2.34 -14.27 -16.66
N THR A 187 3.54 -14.69 -16.30
CA THR A 187 3.87 -16.11 -16.04
C THR A 187 4.22 -16.38 -14.58
N THR A 188 4.38 -15.34 -13.76
CA THR A 188 4.87 -15.47 -12.38
C THR A 188 3.73 -15.37 -11.38
N LEU A 189 3.55 -16.44 -10.60
CA LEU A 189 2.68 -16.52 -9.45
C LEU A 189 3.54 -16.59 -8.19
N TYR A 190 3.28 -15.68 -7.26
CA TYR A 190 3.98 -15.59 -5.98
C TYR A 190 3.13 -16.20 -4.87
N ASP A 191 3.81 -16.77 -3.87
CA ASP A 191 3.16 -17.35 -2.70
C ASP A 191 2.87 -16.29 -1.64
N THR A 192 1.67 -16.33 -1.07
CA THR A 192 1.28 -15.46 0.06
C THR A 192 1.66 -16.05 1.43
N GLY A 193 2.05 -17.31 1.48
CA GLY A 193 2.19 -18.10 2.71
C GLY A 193 0.86 -18.62 3.27
N ARG A 194 -0.26 -18.40 2.56
CA ARG A 194 -1.60 -18.86 2.93
C ARG A 194 -2.10 -19.87 1.90
N ALA A 195 -2.70 -20.96 2.39
CA ALA A 195 -3.24 -22.01 1.54
C ALA A 195 -4.26 -21.43 0.55
N ASN A 196 -4.19 -21.86 -0.71
CA ASN A 196 -5.09 -21.45 -1.78
C ASN A 196 -5.10 -19.95 -2.12
N TRP A 197 -4.12 -19.18 -1.62
CA TRP A 197 -3.93 -17.78 -1.94
C TRP A 197 -2.60 -17.56 -2.66
N LYS A 198 -2.67 -17.00 -3.87
CA LYS A 198 -1.49 -16.56 -4.63
C LYS A 198 -1.65 -15.10 -5.03
N TYR A 199 -0.55 -14.48 -5.42
CA TYR A 199 -0.61 -13.13 -5.99
C TYR A 199 0.29 -12.99 -7.20
N TYR A 200 -0.01 -12.03 -8.04
CA TYR A 200 0.85 -11.58 -9.14
C TYR A 200 0.83 -10.06 -9.21
N ILE A 201 1.83 -9.48 -9.88
CA ILE A 201 1.91 -8.05 -10.12
C ILE A 201 1.63 -7.83 -11.60
N TYR A 202 0.64 -7.00 -11.89
CA TYR A 202 0.16 -6.65 -13.22
C TYR A 202 0.33 -5.15 -13.47
N ASP A 203 0.72 -4.80 -14.70
CA ASP A 203 1.03 -3.47 -15.22
C ASP A 203 -0.16 -2.76 -15.92
#